data_AF-B0PBI7-F1
#
_entry.id   AF-B0PBI7-F1
#
_cell.length_a   1.000
_cell.length_b   1.000
_cell.length_c   1.000
_cell.angle_alpha   90.00
_cell.angle_beta   90.00
_cell.angle_gamma   90.00
#
_symmetry.space_group_name_H-M   'P 1'
#
loop_
_entity.id
_entity.type
_entity.pdbx_description
1 polymer ?
#
loop_
_entity_poly.entity_id
_entity_poly.type
_entity_poly.pdbx_seq_one_letter_code
_entity_poly.pdbx_strand_id
1 'polypeptide(L)'
;MENYARLAMQEDEWYNNLSDESCAMPGTFAVFALGLEGPKWWRLVCDYLDRCDDEHSSLQEKFIHTFFKKYGFTAQSLPVLVHGVQSMQNLKPAKEFRTLIANEESLDALMEIKGHLEYYLPEESGNDKRALAYLWRDVLWAIWGTASENGGSKVIKTAPKELKEKYQQVFA
;
A
#
# COMPACT_ATOMS: atom_id res chain seq x y z
N MET A 1 11.10 21.90 -0.18
CA MET A 1 10.74 20.80 -1.10
C MET A 1 9.29 20.34 -0.91
N GLU A 2 8.79 20.14 0.31
CA GLU A 2 7.37 19.78 0.54
C GLU A 2 6.37 20.77 -0.06
N ASN A 3 6.52 22.08 0.18
CA ASN A 3 5.61 23.09 -0.40
C ASN A 3 5.59 23.03 -1.94
N TYR A 4 6.74 22.77 -2.55
CA TYR A 4 6.82 22.58 -4.01
C TYR A 4 6.06 21.33 -4.43
N ALA A 5 6.29 20.19 -3.77
CA ALA A 5 5.56 18.96 -4.06
C ALA A 5 4.05 19.14 -3.90
N ARG A 6 3.59 19.77 -2.81
CA ARG A 6 2.17 20.05 -2.55
C ARG A 6 1.50 20.92 -3.60
N LEU A 7 2.21 21.94 -4.09
CA LEU A 7 1.72 22.82 -5.15
C LEU A 7 1.74 22.13 -6.52
N ALA A 8 2.72 21.27 -6.77
CA ALA A 8 2.88 20.62 -8.06
C ALA A 8 1.88 19.47 -8.28
N MET A 9 1.42 18.79 -7.22
CA MET A 9 0.44 17.70 -7.29
C MET A 9 -0.94 18.22 -7.69
N GLN A 10 -1.13 18.44 -8.98
CA GLN A 10 -2.41 18.82 -9.59
C GLN A 10 -2.98 17.62 -10.34
N GLU A 11 -4.24 17.28 -10.03
CA GLU A 11 -5.02 16.28 -10.76
C GLU A 11 -5.18 16.70 -12.23
N ASP A 12 -5.36 15.71 -13.12
CA ASP A 12 -5.55 15.88 -14.56
C ASP A 12 -4.38 16.50 -15.36
N GLU A 13 -3.24 16.74 -14.72
CA GLU A 13 -1.99 17.19 -15.35
C GLU A 13 -0.94 16.07 -15.35
N TRP A 14 -0.16 15.94 -16.44
CA TRP A 14 0.73 14.79 -16.65
C TRP A 14 2.09 15.15 -17.24
N TYR A 15 3.13 14.39 -16.86
CA TYR A 15 4.41 14.40 -17.56
C TYR A 15 4.29 13.74 -18.94
N ASN A 16 4.35 14.56 -20.00
CA ASN A 16 4.20 14.10 -21.39
C ASN A 16 5.48 13.50 -22.02
N ASN A 17 6.55 13.36 -21.24
CA ASN A 17 7.86 12.88 -21.71
C ASN A 17 8.20 11.46 -21.21
N LEU A 18 7.21 10.75 -20.66
CA LEU A 18 7.36 9.36 -20.21
C LEU A 18 6.84 8.39 -21.27
N SER A 19 7.38 7.17 -21.27
CA SER A 19 7.00 6.12 -22.24
C SER A 19 5.65 5.48 -21.96
N ASP A 20 5.22 5.50 -20.70
CA ASP A 20 3.92 5.00 -20.28
C ASP A 20 2.92 6.18 -20.32
N GLU A 21 1.71 5.94 -20.81
CA GLU A 21 0.67 6.97 -20.95
C GLU A 21 0.22 7.47 -19.57
N SER A 22 0.26 8.79 -19.38
CA SER A 22 -0.27 9.51 -18.22
C SER A 22 0.06 8.88 -16.85
N CYS A 23 1.28 8.37 -16.65
CA CYS A 23 1.60 7.60 -15.44
C CYS A 23 2.16 8.44 -14.27
N ALA A 24 2.22 9.77 -14.42
CA ALA A 24 2.89 10.64 -13.47
C ALA A 24 2.34 12.07 -13.50
N MET A 25 1.65 12.46 -12.42
CA MET A 25 1.29 13.87 -12.19
C MET A 25 2.54 14.73 -11.92
N PRO A 26 2.54 16.03 -12.21
CA PRO A 26 3.59 16.93 -11.76
C PRO A 26 3.83 16.79 -10.25
N GLY A 27 5.10 16.77 -9.85
CA GLY A 27 5.48 16.54 -8.46
C GLY A 27 5.65 15.07 -8.04
N THR A 28 5.19 14.08 -8.83
CA THR A 28 5.38 12.63 -8.56
C THR A 28 6.81 12.28 -8.15
N PHE A 29 7.79 12.70 -8.95
CA PHE A 29 9.21 12.41 -8.68
C PHE A 29 9.70 13.08 -7.39
N ALA A 30 9.23 14.28 -7.07
CA ALA A 30 9.61 14.98 -5.84
C ALA A 30 9.01 14.28 -4.61
N VAL A 31 7.73 13.90 -4.67
CA VAL A 31 7.05 13.15 -3.61
C VAL A 31 7.74 11.83 -3.36
N PHE A 32 8.00 11.05 -4.41
CA PHE A 32 8.63 9.73 -4.28
C PHE A 32 10.08 9.82 -3.80
N ALA A 33 10.86 10.80 -4.26
CA ALA A 33 12.20 11.04 -3.75
C ALA A 33 12.18 11.36 -2.25
N LEU A 34 11.26 12.23 -1.80
CA LEU A 34 11.09 12.55 -0.38
C LEU A 34 10.58 11.33 0.41
N GLY A 35 9.62 10.57 -0.11
CA GLY A 35 9.13 9.33 0.52
C GLY A 35 10.25 8.30 0.74
N LEU A 36 11.17 8.21 -0.23
CA LEU A 36 12.38 7.39 -0.12
C LEU A 36 13.48 8.01 0.75
N GLU A 37 13.39 9.28 1.15
CA GLU A 37 14.31 9.91 2.11
C GLU A 37 14.02 9.45 3.55
N GLY A 38 12.75 9.32 3.95
CA GLY A 38 12.40 8.73 5.25
C GLY A 38 11.01 9.08 5.81
N PRO A 39 10.69 8.61 7.03
CA PRO A 39 9.35 8.65 7.65
C PRO A 39 8.70 10.02 7.73
N LYS A 40 9.50 11.08 7.83
CA LYS A 40 9.04 12.47 7.83
C LYS A 40 8.11 12.80 6.65
N TRP A 41 8.29 12.13 5.52
CA TRP A 41 7.60 12.43 4.27
C TRP A 41 6.49 11.44 3.92
N TRP A 42 6.25 10.40 4.73
CA TRP A 42 5.29 9.35 4.36
C TRP A 42 3.85 9.86 4.33
N ARG A 43 3.51 10.85 5.15
CA ARG A 43 2.20 11.53 5.04
C ARG A 43 2.03 12.23 3.69
N LEU A 44 3.08 12.88 3.18
CA LEU A 44 3.05 13.51 1.84
C LEU A 44 2.85 12.45 0.74
N VAL A 45 3.42 11.26 0.91
CA VAL A 45 3.20 10.14 -0.01
C VAL A 45 1.74 9.67 0.03
N CYS A 46 1.15 9.51 1.22
CA CYS A 46 -0.28 9.16 1.33
C CYS A 46 -1.17 10.22 0.66
N ASP A 47 -0.94 11.50 0.96
CA ASP A 47 -1.70 12.62 0.36
C ASP A 47 -1.59 12.65 -1.17
N TYR A 48 -0.47 12.18 -1.74
CA TYR A 48 -0.26 12.06 -3.18
C TYR A 48 -1.02 10.86 -3.77
N LEU A 49 -0.96 9.70 -3.10
CA LEU A 49 -1.63 8.48 -3.56
C LEU A 49 -3.15 8.67 -3.56
N ASP A 50 -3.69 9.42 -2.60
CA ASP A 50 -5.12 9.78 -2.55
C ASP A 50 -5.61 10.61 -3.75
N ARG A 51 -4.69 11.25 -4.49
CA ARG A 51 -5.00 12.06 -5.68
C ARG A 51 -4.78 11.33 -7.00
N CYS A 52 -4.11 10.18 -6.96
CA CYS A 52 -3.84 9.43 -8.19
C CYS A 52 -5.14 8.82 -8.70
N ASP A 53 -5.35 8.89 -10.02
CA ASP A 53 -6.33 8.02 -10.66
C ASP A 53 -5.87 6.55 -10.57
N ASP A 54 -6.83 5.64 -10.62
CA ASP A 54 -6.58 4.21 -10.51
C ASP A 54 -6.24 3.55 -11.86
N GLU A 55 -6.31 4.31 -12.96
CA GLU A 55 -6.11 3.88 -14.35
C GLU A 55 -4.62 3.84 -14.75
N HIS A 56 -3.79 4.79 -14.29
CA HIS A 56 -2.40 4.96 -14.78
C HIS A 56 -1.32 4.83 -13.68
N SER A 57 -1.30 3.69 -13.00
CA SER A 57 -0.55 3.51 -11.74
C SER A 57 0.87 2.88 -11.83
N SER A 58 1.49 2.89 -13.02
CA SER A 58 2.74 2.12 -13.24
C SER A 58 3.94 2.61 -12.41
N LEU A 59 4.02 3.91 -12.09
CA LEU A 59 5.08 4.46 -11.24
C LEU A 59 4.81 4.27 -9.76
N GLN A 60 3.56 4.37 -9.34
CA GLN A 60 3.08 4.14 -7.98
C GLN A 60 3.41 2.70 -7.58
N GLU A 61 3.13 1.71 -8.45
CA GLU A 61 3.53 0.31 -8.24
C GLU A 61 5.04 0.18 -7.98
N LYS A 62 5.87 0.75 -8.87
CA LYS A 62 7.34 0.71 -8.75
C LYS A 62 7.82 1.37 -7.45
N PHE A 63 7.20 2.49 -7.08
CA PHE A 63 7.50 3.20 -5.84
C PHE A 63 7.16 2.34 -4.62
N ILE A 64 5.94 1.78 -4.53
CA ILE A 64 5.49 0.95 -3.41
C ILE A 64 6.41 -0.25 -3.22
N HIS A 65 6.78 -0.94 -4.31
CA HIS A 65 7.73 -2.07 -4.23
C HIS A 65 9.09 -1.63 -3.69
N THR A 66 9.62 -0.51 -4.19
CA THR A 66 10.91 0.04 -3.76
C THR A 66 10.87 0.48 -2.30
N PHE A 67 9.78 1.12 -1.90
CA PHE A 67 9.55 1.66 -0.57
C PHE A 67 9.55 0.55 0.49
N PHE A 68 8.74 -0.49 0.31
CA PHE A 68 8.67 -1.61 1.24
C PHE A 68 9.93 -2.48 1.22
N LYS A 69 10.64 -2.57 0.09
CA LYS A 69 11.96 -3.19 0.06
C LYS A 69 12.99 -2.45 0.93
N LYS A 70 12.89 -1.12 1.02
CA LYS A 70 13.80 -0.28 1.80
C LYS A 70 13.43 -0.24 3.29
N TYR A 71 12.15 -0.08 3.60
CA TYR A 71 11.70 0.20 4.97
C TYR A 71 10.97 -0.96 5.66
N GLY A 72 10.60 -2.00 4.92
CA GLY A 72 9.83 -3.12 5.46
C GLY A 72 8.41 -2.73 5.87
N PHE A 73 7.74 -3.68 6.52
CA PHE A 73 6.37 -3.55 6.99
C PHE A 73 6.37 -3.17 8.47
N THR A 74 6.03 -1.93 8.77
CA THR A 74 5.99 -1.37 10.12
C THR A 74 4.69 -0.60 10.30
N ALA A 75 4.31 -0.31 11.54
CA ALA A 75 3.12 0.49 11.81
C ALA A 75 3.14 1.85 11.09
N GLN A 76 4.33 2.45 10.94
CA GLN A 76 4.49 3.73 10.24
C GLN A 76 4.44 3.60 8.70
N SER A 77 4.93 2.49 8.14
CA SER A 77 5.02 2.31 6.69
C SER A 77 3.73 1.75 6.07
N LEU A 78 2.96 0.96 6.82
CA LEU A 78 1.74 0.31 6.33
C LEU A 78 0.64 1.25 5.79
N PRO A 79 0.41 2.46 6.33
CA PRO A 79 -0.53 3.40 5.72
C PRO A 79 -0.22 3.65 4.23
N VAL A 80 1.07 3.72 3.86
CA VAL A 80 1.49 3.90 2.46
C VAL A 80 1.05 2.72 1.59
N LEU A 81 0.98 1.50 2.12
CA LEU A 81 0.43 0.35 1.39
C LEU A 81 -1.07 0.48 1.17
N VAL A 82 -1.82 0.87 2.21
CA VAL A 82 -3.29 0.99 2.14
C VAL A 82 -3.68 2.04 1.11
N HIS A 83 -3.11 3.24 1.21
CA HIS A 83 -3.30 4.30 0.22
C HIS A 83 -2.81 3.87 -1.18
N GLY A 84 -1.70 3.13 -1.24
CA GLY A 84 -1.19 2.57 -2.50
C GLY A 84 -2.20 1.62 -3.15
N VAL A 85 -2.77 0.68 -2.40
CA VAL A 85 -3.79 -0.24 -2.90
C VAL A 85 -5.05 0.50 -3.36
N GLN A 86 -5.47 1.56 -2.67
CA GLN A 86 -6.63 2.34 -3.08
C GLN A 86 -6.39 3.19 -4.32
N SER A 87 -5.16 3.64 -4.53
CA SER A 87 -4.76 4.43 -5.70
C SER A 87 -4.61 3.60 -6.99
N MET A 88 -4.92 2.30 -6.97
CA MET A 88 -4.66 1.40 -8.11
C MET A 88 -5.70 0.28 -8.20
N GLN A 89 -6.22 0.00 -9.41
CA GLN A 89 -7.15 -1.13 -9.58
C GLN A 89 -6.53 -2.50 -9.32
N ASN A 90 -5.20 -2.64 -9.45
CA ASN A 90 -4.52 -3.92 -9.23
C ASN A 90 -3.02 -3.73 -8.96
N LEU A 91 -2.67 -3.39 -7.72
CA LEU A 91 -1.27 -3.38 -7.29
C LEU A 91 -0.68 -4.79 -7.42
N LYS A 92 0.28 -4.97 -8.33
CA LYS A 92 0.92 -6.27 -8.52
C LYS A 92 1.70 -6.67 -7.26
N PRO A 93 1.58 -7.93 -6.80
CA PRO A 93 2.32 -8.40 -5.65
C PRO A 93 3.83 -8.50 -5.95
N ALA A 94 4.65 -7.98 -5.04
CA ALA A 94 6.10 -8.17 -5.08
C ALA A 94 6.49 -9.46 -4.35
N LYS A 95 7.35 -10.29 -4.97
CA LYS A 95 7.72 -11.61 -4.44
C LYS A 95 8.43 -11.54 -3.09
N GLU A 96 9.07 -10.41 -2.81
CA GLU A 96 9.84 -10.13 -1.61
C GLU A 96 8.95 -9.79 -0.41
N PHE A 97 7.72 -9.28 -0.63
CA PHE A 97 6.85 -8.80 0.45
C PHE A 97 6.52 -9.89 1.46
N ARG A 98 6.20 -11.10 0.98
CA ARG A 98 5.95 -12.27 1.83
C ARG A 98 7.11 -12.61 2.77
N THR A 99 8.34 -12.29 2.40
CA THR A 99 9.53 -12.54 3.22
C THR A 99 9.75 -11.39 4.19
N LEU A 100 9.56 -10.15 3.74
CA LEU A 100 9.72 -8.96 4.58
C LEU A 100 8.70 -8.89 5.71
N ILE A 101 7.47 -9.33 5.47
CA ILE A 101 6.39 -9.32 6.46
C ILE A 101 6.43 -10.52 7.43
N ALA A 102 7.30 -11.51 7.20
CA ALA A 102 7.32 -12.77 7.94
C ALA A 102 8.01 -12.67 9.32
N ASN A 103 7.55 -11.73 10.14
CA ASN A 103 7.98 -11.52 11.50
C ASN A 103 6.80 -11.01 12.35
N GLU A 104 6.94 -11.09 13.67
CA GLU A 104 5.88 -10.74 14.62
C GLU A 104 5.46 -9.27 14.53
N GLU A 105 6.43 -8.35 14.55
CA GLU A 105 6.19 -6.90 14.53
C GLU A 105 5.38 -6.47 13.31
N SER A 106 5.74 -6.97 12.12
CA SER A 106 5.04 -6.65 10.89
C SER A 106 3.62 -7.21 10.83
N LEU A 107 3.39 -8.41 11.36
CA LEU A 107 2.05 -9.02 11.41
C LEU A 107 1.15 -8.31 12.43
N ASP A 108 1.70 -7.89 13.57
CA ASP A 108 0.97 -7.11 14.56
C ASP A 108 0.58 -5.73 14.02
N ALA A 109 1.52 -5.05 13.37
CA ALA A 109 1.25 -3.77 12.72
C ALA A 109 0.17 -3.90 11.63
N LEU A 110 0.15 -5.03 10.90
CA LEU A 110 -0.89 -5.30 9.90
C LEU A 110 -2.26 -5.52 10.55
N MET A 111 -2.32 -6.16 11.72
CA MET A 111 -3.55 -6.32 12.50
C MET A 111 -4.06 -5.00 13.08
N GLU A 112 -3.16 -4.12 13.53
CA GLU A 112 -3.51 -2.77 13.99
C GLU A 112 -4.18 -1.98 12.86
N ILE A 113 -3.61 -2.01 11.65
CA ILE A 113 -4.19 -1.36 10.48
C ILE A 113 -5.55 -1.96 10.12
N LYS A 114 -5.72 -3.29 10.19
CA LYS A 114 -7.01 -3.97 9.97
C LYS A 114 -8.11 -3.45 10.92
N GLY A 115 -7.76 -3.18 12.18
CA GLY A 115 -8.67 -2.65 13.19
C GLY A 115 -9.06 -1.18 13.02
N HIS A 116 -8.43 -0.49 12.07
CA HIS A 116 -8.60 0.94 11.79
C HIS A 116 -8.87 1.19 10.30
N LEU A 117 -9.27 0.14 9.56
CA LEU A 117 -9.38 0.18 8.11
C LEU A 117 -10.51 1.11 7.64
N GLU A 118 -11.51 1.35 8.49
CA GLU A 118 -12.61 2.30 8.27
C GLU A 118 -12.14 3.73 8.07
N TYR A 119 -10.99 4.13 8.63
CA TYR A 119 -10.45 5.48 8.45
C TYR A 119 -9.84 5.72 7.06
N TYR A 120 -9.68 4.67 6.27
CA TYR A 120 -9.18 4.76 4.90
C TYR A 120 -10.29 4.79 3.85
N LEU A 121 -11.54 4.48 4.24
CA LEU A 121 -12.66 4.56 3.32
C LEU A 121 -13.15 6.02 3.18
N PRO A 122 -13.67 6.42 2.01
CA PRO A 122 -14.35 7.71 1.86
C PRO A 122 -15.50 7.84 2.88
N GLU A 123 -15.73 9.04 3.41
CA GLU A 123 -16.79 9.29 4.41
C GLU A 123 -18.17 8.77 3.94
N GLU A 124 -18.43 8.86 2.64
CA GLU A 124 -19.66 8.39 1.98
C GLU A 124 -19.86 6.87 2.09
N SER A 125 -18.77 6.11 2.26
CA SER A 125 -18.80 4.65 2.42
C SER A 125 -19.27 4.23 3.82
N GLY A 126 -19.21 5.14 4.80
CA GLY A 126 -19.52 4.84 6.19
C GLY A 126 -18.79 3.59 6.70
N ASN A 127 -19.49 2.75 7.48
CA ASN A 127 -18.99 1.45 7.93
C ASN A 127 -19.48 0.32 7.01
N ASP A 128 -19.36 0.50 5.69
CA ASP A 128 -19.70 -0.55 4.72
C ASP A 128 -18.74 -1.73 4.87
N LYS A 129 -19.24 -2.78 5.52
CA LYS A 129 -18.53 -4.03 5.74
C LYS A 129 -18.03 -4.68 4.45
N ARG A 130 -18.70 -4.45 3.31
CA ARG A 130 -18.25 -4.97 2.00
C ARG A 130 -17.02 -4.19 1.51
N ALA A 131 -17.07 -2.87 1.55
CA ALA A 131 -15.94 -2.02 1.18
C ALA A 131 -14.69 -2.34 2.04
N LEU A 132 -14.86 -2.52 3.35
CA LEU A 132 -13.79 -2.95 4.26
C LEU A 132 -13.22 -4.33 3.87
N ALA A 133 -14.09 -5.29 3.57
CA ALA A 133 -13.66 -6.62 3.17
C ALA A 133 -12.89 -6.61 1.84
N TYR A 134 -13.30 -5.78 0.87
CA TYR A 134 -12.59 -5.62 -0.39
C TYR A 134 -11.23 -4.97 -0.20
N LEU A 135 -11.15 -3.85 0.53
CA LEU A 135 -9.89 -3.19 0.83
C LEU A 135 -8.93 -4.12 1.56
N TRP A 136 -9.41 -4.87 2.55
CA TRP A 136 -8.58 -5.84 3.26
C TRP A 136 -8.08 -6.94 2.34
N ARG A 137 -8.94 -7.50 1.48
CA ARG A 137 -8.56 -8.49 0.47
C ARG A 137 -7.45 -7.96 -0.44
N ASP A 138 -7.56 -6.70 -0.87
CA ASP A 138 -6.62 -6.10 -1.82
C ASP A 138 -5.26 -5.79 -1.14
N VAL A 139 -5.26 -5.42 0.16
CA VAL A 139 -4.05 -5.35 0.99
C VAL A 139 -3.38 -6.72 1.11
N LEU A 140 -4.14 -7.77 1.42
CA LEU A 140 -3.61 -9.14 1.49
C LEU A 140 -3.05 -9.60 0.14
N TRP A 141 -3.74 -9.28 -0.96
CA TRP A 141 -3.30 -9.54 -2.32
C TRP A 141 -1.97 -8.85 -2.64
N ALA A 142 -1.80 -7.57 -2.27
CA ALA A 142 -0.55 -6.86 -2.51
C ALA A 142 0.66 -7.53 -1.84
N ILE A 143 0.47 -8.16 -0.68
CA ILE A 143 1.53 -8.81 0.09
C ILE A 143 1.81 -10.25 -0.36
N TRP A 144 0.75 -11.05 -0.56
CA TRP A 144 0.87 -12.50 -0.77
C TRP A 144 0.41 -12.97 -2.17
N GLY A 145 -0.18 -12.09 -2.99
CA GLY A 145 -0.75 -12.43 -4.28
C GLY A 145 -1.75 -13.58 -4.17
N THR A 146 -1.70 -14.53 -5.10
CA THR A 146 -2.56 -15.73 -5.09
C THR A 146 -2.43 -16.58 -3.82
N ALA A 147 -1.38 -16.40 -3.01
CA ALA A 147 -1.26 -17.11 -1.74
C ALA A 147 -2.16 -16.53 -0.63
N SER A 148 -2.73 -15.32 -0.80
CA SER A 148 -3.74 -14.78 0.12
C SER A 148 -5.12 -15.41 -0.06
N GLU A 149 -5.39 -16.00 -1.22
CA GLU A 149 -6.66 -16.65 -1.53
C GLU A 149 -6.96 -17.83 -0.59
N ASN A 150 -8.24 -18.24 -0.54
CA ASN A 150 -8.70 -19.34 0.31
C ASN A 150 -8.28 -19.16 1.78
N GLY A 151 -8.40 -17.93 2.29
CA GLY A 151 -8.05 -17.55 3.66
C GLY A 151 -6.57 -17.78 3.99
N GLY A 152 -5.67 -17.58 3.02
CA GLY A 152 -4.23 -17.72 3.24
C GLY A 152 -3.78 -19.12 3.66
N SER A 153 -4.57 -20.17 3.41
CA SER A 153 -4.33 -21.53 3.89
C SER A 153 -2.92 -22.05 3.57
N LYS A 154 -2.37 -21.70 2.39
CA LYS A 154 -1.01 -22.04 1.99
C LYS A 154 0.06 -21.31 2.82
N VAL A 155 -0.17 -20.04 3.13
CA VAL A 155 0.72 -19.22 3.97
C VAL A 155 0.71 -19.77 5.39
N ILE A 156 -0.47 -19.98 5.99
CA ILE A 156 -0.62 -20.52 7.35
C ILE A 156 0.01 -21.92 7.49
N LYS A 157 -0.14 -22.79 6.47
CA LYS A 157 0.42 -24.15 6.50
C LYS A 157 1.95 -24.15 6.54
N THR A 158 2.59 -23.18 5.88
CA THR A 158 4.04 -23.08 5.73
C THR A 158 4.69 -22.11 6.72
N ALA A 159 3.89 -21.36 7.48
CA ALA A 159 4.37 -20.45 8.51
C ALA A 159 5.11 -21.18 9.64
N PRO A 160 6.15 -20.54 10.23
CA PRO A 160 6.76 -20.99 11.48
C PRO A 160 5.70 -21.16 12.59
N LYS A 161 5.95 -22.10 13.52
CA LYS A 161 4.99 -22.43 14.58
C LYS A 161 4.61 -21.20 15.42
N GLU A 162 5.59 -20.34 15.65
CA GLU A 162 5.52 -19.13 16.46
C GLU A 162 4.64 -18.04 15.81
N LEU A 163 4.60 -17.98 14.48
CA LEU A 163 3.83 -16.97 13.74
C LEU A 163 2.47 -17.47 13.26
N LYS A 164 2.20 -18.78 13.38
CA LYS A 164 1.03 -19.42 12.78
C LYS A 164 -0.29 -18.85 13.28
N GLU A 165 -0.37 -18.53 14.57
CA GLU A 165 -1.55 -17.91 15.17
C GLU A 165 -1.79 -16.49 14.61
N LYS A 166 -0.73 -15.68 14.47
CA LYS A 166 -0.84 -14.34 13.87
C LYS A 166 -1.29 -14.40 12.41
N TYR A 167 -0.74 -15.32 11.62
CA TYR A 167 -1.22 -15.54 10.26
C TYR A 167 -2.70 -15.94 10.22
N GLN A 168 -3.17 -16.78 11.16
CA GLN A 168 -4.59 -17.11 11.25
C GLN A 168 -5.45 -15.88 11.54
N GLN A 169 -5.01 -14.99 12.44
CA GLN A 169 -5.73 -13.74 12.74
C GLN A 169 -5.77 -12.77 11.54
N VAL A 170 -4.66 -12.66 10.80
CA VAL A 170 -4.57 -11.83 9.59
C VAL A 170 -5.58 -12.30 8.54
N PHE A 171 -5.63 -13.61 8.28
CA PHE A 171 -6.47 -14.18 7.23
C PHE A 171 -7.91 -14.53 7.65
N ALA A 172 -8.25 -14.41 8.93
CA ALA A 172 -9.62 -14.58 9.44
C ALA A 172 -10.53 -13.43 8.99
#